data_AF-A0A7C9AAE2-F1
#
_entry.id   AF-A0A7C9AAE2-F1
#
_cell.length_a   1.000
_cell.length_b   1.000
_cell.length_c   1.000
_cell.angle_alpha   90.00
_cell.angle_beta   90.00
_cell.angle_gamma   90.00
#
_symmetry.space_group_name_H-M   'P 1'
#
loop_
_entity.id
_entity.type
_entity.pdbx_description
1 polymer ?
#
loop_
_entity_poly.entity_id
_entity_poly.type
_entity_poly.pdbx_seq_one_letter_code
_entity_poly.pdbx_strand_id
1 'polypeptide(L)'
;MNGGKSNKKSSPISLQQFVSTVAPLIDLEKEAEISASISSGSSRSIEAAQKKGSTILNLKCVDVQTGLMGKSLLEFQSTKGDVLPPHKFGPHDVVVLKPNKADIGSPSLGQGVVYRLKDTSITVAFDDIPEEGLNIPLRLEKVANEVTYRRMKDTLVELSKGVQKGPAADLVPVLFGETQPAMSKKDVTLSPFNKNLDHSQLSH
;
A
#
# COMPACT_ATOMS: atom_id res chain seq x y z
N MET A 1 31.12 20.55 -41.49
CA MET A 1 30.91 19.39 -40.61
C MET A 1 30.31 19.88 -39.30
N ASN A 2 29.02 19.63 -39.06
CA ASN A 2 28.45 19.69 -37.72
C ASN A 2 27.40 18.59 -37.65
N GLY A 3 27.76 17.52 -36.93
CA GLY A 3 26.95 16.32 -36.79
C GLY A 3 25.69 16.62 -36.00
N GLY A 4 24.53 16.50 -36.64
CA GLY A 4 23.26 16.43 -35.95
C GLY A 4 23.25 15.21 -35.05
N LYS A 5 23.18 15.41 -33.74
CA LYS A 5 22.88 14.35 -32.77
C LYS A 5 21.49 13.82 -33.12
N SER A 6 21.43 12.62 -33.67
CA SER A 6 20.17 11.90 -33.85
C SER A 6 19.58 11.66 -32.47
N ASN A 7 18.43 12.29 -32.21
CA ASN A 7 17.64 12.01 -31.02
C ASN A 7 17.14 10.57 -31.16
N LYS A 8 17.80 9.63 -30.48
CA LYS A 8 17.54 8.19 -30.59
C LYS A 8 16.16 7.93 -29.99
N LYS A 9 15.11 7.96 -30.82
CA LYS A 9 13.75 7.60 -30.40
C LYS A 9 13.83 6.19 -29.80
N SER A 10 13.54 6.06 -28.50
CA SER A 10 13.41 4.76 -27.87
C SER A 10 12.32 3.98 -28.61
N SER A 11 12.64 2.77 -29.04
CA SER A 11 11.64 1.88 -29.64
C SER A 11 10.50 1.64 -28.64
N PRO A 12 9.24 1.56 -29.11
CA PRO A 12 8.12 1.17 -28.26
C PRO A 12 8.41 -0.14 -27.55
N ILE A 13 8.03 -0.24 -26.28
CA ILE A 13 8.12 -1.49 -25.52
C ILE A 13 6.83 -2.26 -25.76
N SER A 14 6.92 -3.51 -26.22
CA SER A 14 5.70 -4.31 -26.38
C SER A 14 5.10 -4.66 -25.03
N LEU A 15 3.80 -4.93 -25.03
CA LEU A 15 3.08 -5.39 -23.85
C LEU A 15 3.75 -6.61 -23.19
N GLN A 16 4.18 -7.58 -24.00
CA GLN A 16 4.82 -8.80 -23.52
C GLN A 16 6.21 -8.52 -22.94
N GLN A 17 6.98 -7.62 -23.57
CA GLN A 17 8.28 -7.20 -23.04
C GLN A 17 8.14 -6.52 -21.68
N PHE A 18 7.16 -5.62 -21.54
CA PHE A 18 6.86 -4.97 -20.28
C PHE A 18 6.49 -5.97 -19.19
N VAL A 19 5.52 -6.87 -19.46
CA VAL A 19 5.10 -7.89 -18.49
C VAL A 19 6.27 -8.77 -18.07
N SER A 20 7.09 -9.23 -19.02
CA SER A 20 8.26 -10.07 -18.74
C SER A 20 9.34 -9.37 -17.92
N THR A 21 9.43 -8.04 -18.02
CA THR A 21 10.40 -7.23 -17.29
C THR A 21 9.87 -6.87 -15.89
N VAL A 22 8.61 -6.48 -15.78
CA VAL A 22 8.05 -5.95 -14.53
C VAL A 22 7.68 -7.06 -13.54
N ALA A 23 7.22 -8.22 -14.02
CA ALA A 23 6.87 -9.33 -13.14
C ALA A 23 8.02 -9.76 -12.18
N PRO A 24 9.27 -9.99 -12.65
CA PRO A 24 10.37 -10.31 -11.75
C PRO A 24 10.82 -9.12 -10.89
N LEU A 25 10.65 -7.88 -11.37
CA LEU A 25 10.97 -6.68 -10.57
C LEU A 25 10.02 -6.55 -9.36
N ILE A 26 8.74 -6.90 -9.53
CA ILE A 26 7.78 -6.96 -8.43
C ILE A 26 8.20 -8.01 -7.38
N ASP A 27 8.74 -9.15 -7.81
CA ASP A 27 9.25 -10.17 -6.89
C ASP A 27 10.49 -9.72 -6.13
N LEU A 28 11.41 -9.05 -6.83
CA LEU A 28 12.61 -8.49 -6.19
C LEU A 28 12.24 -7.42 -5.17
N GLU A 29 11.27 -6.55 -5.48
CA GLU A 29 10.78 -5.55 -4.54
C GLU A 29 10.09 -6.19 -3.34
N LYS A 30 9.23 -7.20 -3.57
CA LYS A 30 8.58 -7.98 -2.50
C LYS A 30 9.63 -8.58 -1.56
N GLU A 31 10.62 -9.26 -2.11
CA GLU A 31 11.67 -9.90 -1.31
C GLU A 31 12.53 -8.88 -0.57
N ALA A 32 12.84 -7.74 -1.20
CA ALA A 32 13.55 -6.65 -0.55
C ALA A 32 12.76 -6.07 0.63
N GLU A 33 11.44 -5.88 0.49
CA GLU A 33 10.57 -5.39 1.59
C GLU A 33 10.48 -6.40 2.74
N ILE A 34 10.32 -7.70 2.43
CA ILE A 34 10.30 -8.78 3.42
C ILE A 34 11.65 -8.85 4.14
N SER A 35 12.75 -8.86 3.40
CA SER A 35 14.11 -8.88 3.95
C SER A 35 14.42 -7.65 4.82
N ALA A 36 13.97 -6.46 4.41
CA ALA A 36 14.10 -5.24 5.21
C ALA A 36 13.28 -5.30 6.50
N SER A 37 12.09 -5.92 6.45
CA SER A 37 11.22 -6.15 7.61
C SER A 37 11.83 -7.17 8.58
N ILE A 38 12.34 -8.30 8.06
CA ILE A 38 12.96 -9.37 8.85
C ILE A 38 14.29 -8.91 9.47
N SER A 39 15.20 -8.31 8.70
CA SER A 39 16.48 -7.79 9.21
C SER A 39 16.29 -6.68 10.26
N SER A 40 15.18 -5.95 10.16
CA SER A 40 14.77 -4.98 11.17
C SER A 40 14.24 -5.61 12.45
N GLY A 41 13.65 -6.80 12.38
CA GLY A 41 13.12 -7.55 13.52
C GLY A 41 14.15 -8.47 14.19
N SER A 42 15.08 -9.08 13.44
CA SER A 42 15.99 -10.12 13.95
C SER A 42 17.18 -9.62 14.78
N SER A 43 17.51 -8.32 14.71
CA SER A 43 18.71 -7.74 15.33
C SER A 43 18.43 -6.61 16.34
N ARG A 44 17.16 -6.22 16.53
CA ARG A 44 16.80 -5.03 17.30
C ARG A 44 15.89 -5.37 18.47
N SER A 45 16.13 -4.68 19.58
CA SER A 45 15.17 -4.66 20.68
C SER A 45 13.85 -4.04 20.20
N ILE A 46 12.74 -4.50 20.78
CA ILE A 46 11.37 -4.02 20.53
C ILE A 46 11.27 -2.48 20.69
N GLU A 47 12.08 -1.91 21.57
CA GLU A 47 12.18 -0.47 21.82
C GLU A 47 12.80 0.29 20.63
N ALA A 48 13.80 -0.30 19.96
CA ALA A 48 14.38 0.30 18.76
C ALA A 48 13.40 0.30 17.59
N ALA A 49 12.57 -0.75 17.46
CA ALA A 49 11.48 -0.78 16.49
C ALA A 49 10.41 0.29 16.78
N GLN A 50 10.06 0.49 18.05
CA GLN A 50 9.18 1.59 18.46
C GLN A 50 9.76 2.96 18.15
N LYS A 51 11.05 3.20 18.43
CA LYS A 51 11.73 4.47 18.06
C LYS A 51 11.72 4.76 16.56
N LYS A 52 11.71 3.72 15.73
CA LYS A 52 11.58 3.85 14.26
C LYS A 52 10.13 4.02 13.79
N GLY A 53 9.17 3.80 14.68
CA GLY A 53 7.74 3.94 14.43
C GLY A 53 7.10 2.74 13.72
N SER A 54 7.78 1.59 13.63
CA SER A 54 7.26 0.36 13.02
C SER A 54 6.56 -0.57 14.02
N THR A 55 6.63 -0.23 15.31
CA THR A 55 6.01 -0.99 16.40
C THR A 55 5.38 -0.02 17.39
N ILE A 56 4.21 -0.36 17.92
CA ILE A 56 3.59 0.36 19.04
C ILE A 56 3.48 -0.63 20.21
N LEU A 57 4.18 -0.33 21.30
CA LEU A 57 4.19 -1.16 22.51
C LEU A 57 3.16 -0.66 23.53
N ASN A 58 2.89 -1.51 24.52
CA ASN A 58 2.07 -1.20 25.69
C ASN A 58 0.65 -0.76 25.29
N LEU A 59 0.01 -1.53 24.43
CA LEU A 59 -1.37 -1.33 24.04
C LEU A 59 -2.32 -2.15 24.92
N LYS A 60 -3.56 -1.69 25.07
CA LYS A 60 -4.69 -2.45 25.60
C LYS A 60 -5.83 -2.41 24.59
N CYS A 61 -6.53 -3.53 24.43
CA CYS A 61 -7.79 -3.55 23.68
C CYS A 61 -8.87 -2.87 24.53
N VAL A 62 -9.55 -1.85 24.00
CA VAL A 62 -10.58 -1.09 24.74
C VAL A 62 -11.97 -1.27 24.16
N ASP A 63 -12.08 -1.69 22.90
CA ASP A 63 -13.36 -1.91 22.23
C ASP A 63 -13.22 -2.98 21.15
N VAL A 64 -14.29 -3.73 20.94
CA VAL A 64 -14.41 -4.78 19.93
C VAL A 64 -15.76 -4.64 19.26
N GLN A 65 -15.76 -4.34 17.96
CA GLN A 65 -16.97 -4.12 17.18
C GLN A 65 -17.02 -5.03 15.97
N THR A 66 -18.21 -5.42 15.54
CA THR A 66 -18.40 -6.08 14.25
C THR A 66 -18.25 -5.05 13.12
N GLY A 67 -17.32 -5.30 12.22
CA GLY A 67 -17.07 -4.53 11.01
C GLY A 67 -17.81 -5.09 9.78
N LEU A 68 -17.56 -4.47 8.63
CA LEU A 68 -18.11 -4.92 7.35
C LEU A 68 -17.51 -6.26 6.93
N MET A 69 -18.30 -7.06 6.20
CA MET A 69 -17.89 -8.35 5.63
C MET A 69 -17.43 -9.36 6.69
N GLY A 70 -18.05 -9.35 7.87
CA GLY A 70 -17.76 -10.29 8.96
C GLY A 70 -16.45 -10.02 9.70
N LYS A 71 -15.71 -8.97 9.35
CA LYS A 71 -14.48 -8.59 10.04
C LYS A 71 -14.78 -8.07 11.43
N SER A 72 -13.78 -8.11 12.30
CA SER A 72 -13.86 -7.53 13.64
C SER A 72 -12.92 -6.35 13.80
N LEU A 73 -13.44 -5.25 14.31
CA LEU A 73 -12.71 -4.01 14.55
C LEU A 73 -12.30 -3.95 16.02
N LEU A 74 -11.00 -4.05 16.28
CA LEU A 74 -10.44 -3.94 17.62
C LEU A 74 -9.80 -2.57 17.78
N GLU A 75 -10.24 -1.79 18.78
CA GLU A 75 -9.65 -0.49 19.12
C GLU A 75 -8.62 -0.66 20.24
N PHE A 76 -7.40 -0.18 19.99
CA PHE A 76 -6.29 -0.23 20.93
C PHE A 76 -5.90 1.16 21.39
N GLN A 77 -5.59 1.28 22.69
CA GLN A 77 -5.08 2.50 23.32
C GLN A 77 -3.77 2.23 24.04
N SER A 78 -2.96 3.27 24.23
CA SER A 78 -1.75 3.20 25.06
C SER A 78 -2.11 2.92 26.53
N THR A 79 -1.29 2.12 27.21
CA THR A 79 -1.36 1.94 28.67
C THR A 79 -0.47 2.92 29.42
N LYS A 80 0.35 3.71 28.71
CA LYS A 80 1.34 4.65 29.29
C LYS A 80 0.90 6.11 29.26
N GLY A 81 -0.18 6.45 28.58
CA GLY A 81 -0.69 7.80 28.46
C GLY A 81 -1.91 7.87 27.54
N ASP A 82 -2.45 9.08 27.37
CA ASP A 82 -3.70 9.29 26.64
C ASP A 82 -3.53 9.30 25.12
N VAL A 83 -2.30 9.49 24.63
CA VAL A 83 -1.96 9.48 23.20
C VAL A 83 -1.05 8.31 22.84
N LEU A 84 -1.15 7.85 21.59
CA LEU A 84 -0.24 6.88 21.01
C LEU A 84 1.18 7.48 20.91
N PRO A 85 2.23 6.68 21.10
CA PRO A 85 3.60 7.14 20.87
C PRO A 85 3.81 7.50 19.39
N PRO A 86 4.78 8.37 19.05
CA PRO A 86 5.11 8.69 17.67
C PRO A 86 5.37 7.43 16.83
N HIS A 87 4.70 7.32 15.68
CA HIS A 87 4.70 6.10 14.88
C HIS A 87 4.50 6.38 13.39
N LYS A 88 4.71 5.36 12.55
CA LYS A 88 4.56 5.43 11.08
C LYS A 88 3.40 4.55 10.57
N PHE A 89 2.45 4.23 11.44
CA PHE A 89 1.23 3.54 11.07
C PHE A 89 0.27 4.51 10.38
N GLY A 90 -0.37 4.04 9.31
CA GLY A 90 -1.46 4.72 8.63
C GLY A 90 -2.58 3.73 8.28
N PRO A 91 -3.75 4.25 7.85
CA PRO A 91 -4.81 3.40 7.31
C PRO A 91 -4.28 2.49 6.19
N HIS A 92 -4.79 1.26 6.14
CA HIS A 92 -4.41 0.20 5.21
C HIS A 92 -3.06 -0.50 5.45
N ASP A 93 -2.31 -0.11 6.47
CA ASP A 93 -1.12 -0.87 6.87
C ASP A 93 -1.51 -2.26 7.39
N VAL A 94 -0.75 -3.28 6.97
CA VAL A 94 -0.88 -4.64 7.49
C VAL A 94 -0.07 -4.76 8.77
N VAL A 95 -0.68 -5.31 9.81
CA VAL A 95 -0.09 -5.39 11.15
C VAL A 95 -0.33 -6.75 11.77
N VAL A 96 0.59 -7.18 12.62
CA VAL A 96 0.42 -8.36 13.48
C VAL A 96 0.26 -7.92 14.93
N LEU A 97 -0.66 -8.58 15.62
CA LEU A 97 -0.91 -8.39 17.05
C LEU A 97 -0.12 -9.42 17.85
N LYS A 98 0.62 -8.98 18.87
CA LYS A 98 1.39 -9.86 19.76
C LYS A 98 1.23 -9.42 21.21
N PRO A 99 1.46 -10.32 22.18
CA PRO A 99 1.68 -9.91 23.57
C PRO A 99 2.88 -8.96 23.66
N ASN A 100 2.79 -7.92 24.49
CA ASN A 100 3.76 -6.82 24.54
C ASN A 100 5.20 -7.30 24.81
N LYS A 101 5.37 -8.31 25.66
CA LYS A 101 6.66 -8.86 26.06
C LYS A 101 6.99 -10.22 25.40
N ALA A 102 6.25 -10.61 24.37
CA ALA A 102 6.55 -11.84 23.64
C ALA A 102 7.92 -11.75 22.96
N ASP A 103 8.64 -12.86 22.86
CA ASP A 103 9.88 -12.92 22.10
C ASP A 103 9.61 -12.62 20.62
N ILE A 104 10.64 -12.20 19.88
CA ILE A 104 10.51 -11.81 18.47
C ILE A 104 9.90 -12.95 17.63
N GLY A 105 10.27 -14.20 17.94
CA GLY A 105 9.81 -15.41 17.26
C GLY A 105 8.49 -15.99 17.79
N SER A 106 7.86 -15.38 18.79
CA SER A 106 6.57 -15.86 19.28
C SER A 106 5.47 -15.68 18.22
N PRO A 107 4.51 -16.63 18.13
CA PRO A 107 3.40 -16.52 17.20
C PRO A 107 2.57 -15.25 17.47
N SER A 108 2.02 -14.66 16.40
CA SER A 108 1.05 -13.57 16.52
C SER A 108 -0.30 -14.10 17.02
N LEU A 109 -1.01 -13.26 17.77
CA LEU A 109 -2.42 -13.50 18.13
C LEU A 109 -3.33 -13.35 16.91
N GLY A 110 -2.93 -12.54 15.94
CA GLY A 110 -3.65 -12.38 14.68
C GLY A 110 -2.97 -11.36 13.77
N GLN A 111 -3.38 -11.37 12.51
CA GLN A 111 -2.98 -10.38 11.51
C GLN A 111 -4.21 -9.57 11.10
N GLY A 112 -4.02 -8.26 10.95
CA GLY A 112 -5.10 -7.35 10.60
C GLY A 112 -4.63 -6.18 9.76
N VAL A 113 -5.58 -5.32 9.39
CA VAL A 113 -5.35 -4.11 8.60
C VAL A 113 -5.79 -2.90 9.40
N VAL A 114 -4.95 -1.87 9.49
CA VAL A 114 -5.31 -0.61 10.16
C VAL A 114 -6.51 0.01 9.44
N TYR A 115 -7.61 0.14 10.17
CA TYR A 115 -8.87 0.70 9.67
C TYR A 115 -8.96 2.20 9.94
N ARG A 116 -8.61 2.62 11.16
CA ARG A 116 -8.71 4.00 11.60
C ARG A 116 -7.59 4.35 12.56
N LEU A 117 -7.11 5.58 12.48
CA LEU A 117 -6.11 6.13 13.38
C LEU A 117 -6.64 7.43 13.99
N LYS A 118 -6.48 7.56 15.30
CA LYS A 118 -6.67 8.79 16.09
C LYS A 118 -5.40 9.03 16.90
N ASP A 119 -5.24 10.23 17.45
CA ASP A 119 -4.12 10.53 18.34
C ASP A 119 -4.11 9.61 19.57
N THR A 120 -5.29 9.19 20.05
CA THR A 120 -5.47 8.40 21.28
C THR A 120 -5.60 6.90 21.04
N SER A 121 -5.90 6.48 19.81
CA SER A 121 -6.21 5.08 19.52
C SER A 121 -5.98 4.65 18.09
N ILE A 122 -5.74 3.35 17.92
CA ILE A 122 -5.60 2.69 16.61
C ILE A 122 -6.62 1.56 16.52
N THR A 123 -7.44 1.58 15.47
CA THR A 123 -8.43 0.55 15.19
C THR A 123 -7.92 -0.35 14.07
N VAL A 124 -7.90 -1.66 14.32
CA VAL A 124 -7.42 -2.67 13.36
C VAL A 124 -8.55 -3.63 13.04
N ALA A 125 -8.75 -3.91 11.75
CA ALA A 125 -9.70 -4.89 11.25
C ALA A 125 -9.03 -6.26 11.14
N PHE A 126 -9.60 -7.27 11.78
CA PHE A 126 -9.18 -8.67 11.72
C PHE A 126 -10.25 -9.51 11.00
N ASP A 127 -9.83 -10.56 10.31
CA ASP A 127 -10.76 -11.55 9.75
C ASP A 127 -11.44 -12.35 10.89
N ASP A 128 -10.65 -12.82 11.84
CA ASP A 128 -11.12 -13.52 13.04
C ASP A 128 -10.63 -12.81 14.31
N ILE A 129 -11.46 -12.75 15.35
CA ILE A 129 -11.06 -12.21 16.66
C ILE A 129 -10.14 -13.24 17.34
N PRO A 130 -8.96 -12.84 17.85
CA PRO A 130 -8.19 -13.72 18.73
C PRO A 130 -9.02 -14.02 19.99
N GLU A 131 -9.45 -15.28 20.16
CA GLU A 131 -10.33 -15.70 21.26
C GLU A 131 -9.69 -15.49 22.65
N GLU A 132 -8.35 -15.51 22.73
CA GLU A 132 -7.58 -15.35 23.96
C GLU A 132 -6.47 -14.30 23.82
N GLY A 133 -6.05 -13.72 24.95
CA GLY A 133 -4.87 -12.85 25.02
C GLY A 133 -5.12 -11.36 24.72
N LEU A 134 -6.37 -10.91 24.58
CA LEU A 134 -6.70 -9.48 24.45
C LEU A 134 -6.69 -8.72 25.78
N ASN A 135 -6.74 -9.45 26.91
CA ASN A 135 -6.79 -8.93 28.27
C ASN A 135 -5.40 -8.65 28.89
N ILE A 136 -4.32 -8.90 28.16
CA ILE A 136 -2.94 -8.61 28.56
C ILE A 136 -2.41 -7.40 27.81
N PRO A 137 -1.29 -6.77 28.24
CA PRO A 137 -0.63 -5.75 27.43
C PRO A 137 -0.20 -6.31 26.07
N LEU A 138 -0.52 -5.57 25.01
CA LEU A 138 -0.32 -5.94 23.62
C LEU A 138 0.71 -5.04 22.94
N ARG A 139 1.15 -5.45 21.76
CA ARG A 139 1.86 -4.62 20.80
C ARG A 139 1.39 -4.89 19.38
N LEU A 140 1.49 -3.86 18.55
CA LEU A 140 1.28 -3.95 17.10
C LEU A 140 2.62 -3.81 16.38
N GLU A 141 2.91 -4.72 15.46
CA GLU A 141 4.07 -4.67 14.58
C GLU A 141 3.59 -4.50 13.14
N LYS A 142 4.10 -3.50 12.43
CA LYS A 142 3.83 -3.31 10.99
C LYS A 142 4.59 -4.36 10.18
N VAL A 143 3.89 -5.01 9.25
CA VAL A 143 4.46 -6.03 8.35
C VAL A 143 4.24 -5.66 6.90
N ALA A 144 5.00 -6.29 6.00
CA ALA A 144 4.90 -6.08 4.57
C ALA A 144 3.51 -6.45 4.04
N ASN A 145 2.98 -5.63 3.13
CA ASN A 145 1.66 -5.87 2.54
C ASN A 145 1.77 -6.80 1.31
N GLU A 146 1.68 -8.10 1.53
CA GLU A 146 1.71 -9.08 0.43
C GLU A 146 0.53 -8.98 -0.54
N VAL A 147 -0.61 -8.40 -0.10
CA VAL A 147 -1.80 -8.24 -0.94
C VAL A 147 -1.52 -7.28 -2.09
N THR A 148 -0.71 -6.24 -1.86
CA THR A 148 -0.31 -5.27 -2.89
C THR A 148 0.44 -5.96 -4.02
N TYR A 149 1.46 -6.77 -3.69
CA TYR A 149 2.24 -7.51 -4.69
C TYR A 149 1.41 -8.52 -5.47
N ARG A 150 0.51 -9.23 -4.78
CA ARG A 150 -0.42 -10.15 -5.45
C ARG A 150 -1.31 -9.41 -6.45
N ARG A 151 -1.93 -8.31 -6.05
CA ARG A 151 -2.78 -7.50 -6.95
C ARG A 151 -2.01 -6.97 -8.15
N MET A 152 -0.80 -6.47 -7.96
CA MET A 152 0.04 -6.01 -9.08
C MET A 152 0.33 -7.14 -10.06
N LYS A 153 0.65 -8.34 -9.57
CA LYS A 153 0.84 -9.52 -10.43
C LYS A 153 -0.45 -9.94 -11.14
N ASP A 154 -1.57 -9.98 -10.45
CA ASP A 154 -2.87 -10.34 -11.03
C ASP A 154 -3.23 -9.37 -12.16
N THR A 155 -2.99 -8.07 -11.96
CA THR A 155 -3.17 -7.04 -13.00
C THR A 155 -2.24 -7.25 -14.19
N LEU A 156 -0.96 -7.61 -13.97
CA LEU A 156 -0.06 -7.94 -15.08
C LEU A 156 -0.52 -9.17 -15.87
N VAL A 157 -1.02 -10.19 -15.17
CA VAL A 157 -1.59 -11.40 -15.79
C VAL A 157 -2.82 -11.04 -16.62
N GLU A 158 -3.73 -10.26 -16.07
CA GLU A 158 -4.91 -9.78 -16.80
C GLU A 158 -4.51 -8.96 -18.03
N LEU A 159 -3.57 -8.03 -17.87
CA LEU A 159 -3.05 -7.22 -18.97
C LEU A 159 -2.42 -8.10 -20.07
N SER A 160 -1.66 -9.13 -19.70
CA SER A 160 -1.00 -10.05 -20.64
C SER A 160 -1.96 -10.86 -21.51
N LYS A 161 -3.20 -11.09 -21.03
CA LYS A 161 -4.26 -11.76 -21.81
C LYS A 161 -4.74 -10.90 -22.98
N GLY A 162 -4.35 -9.63 -23.00
CA GLY A 162 -4.69 -8.66 -24.04
C GLY A 162 -6.04 -8.00 -23.77
N VAL A 163 -6.03 -6.68 -23.68
CA VAL A 163 -7.25 -5.87 -23.60
C VAL A 163 -7.77 -5.66 -25.03
N GLN A 164 -8.47 -6.68 -25.56
CA GLN A 164 -8.92 -6.66 -26.96
C GLN A 164 -10.28 -5.97 -27.16
N LYS A 165 -11.03 -5.76 -26.07
CA LYS A 165 -12.37 -5.16 -26.10
C LYS A 165 -12.58 -4.31 -24.85
N GLY A 166 -13.43 -3.29 -24.99
CA GLY A 166 -13.82 -2.41 -23.89
C GLY A 166 -13.11 -1.06 -23.92
N PRO A 167 -13.42 -0.17 -22.97
CA PRO A 167 -13.00 1.24 -23.01
C PRO A 167 -11.48 1.46 -23.03
N ALA A 168 -10.69 0.48 -22.60
CA ALA A 168 -9.24 0.58 -22.51
C ALA A 168 -8.50 0.02 -23.73
N ALA A 169 -9.18 -0.56 -24.72
CA ALA A 169 -8.54 -1.19 -25.88
C ALA A 169 -7.66 -0.20 -26.68
N ASP A 170 -8.13 1.05 -26.85
CA ASP A 170 -7.37 2.09 -27.54
C ASP A 170 -6.29 2.74 -26.67
N LEU A 171 -6.40 2.60 -25.34
CA LEU A 171 -5.45 3.20 -24.40
C LEU A 171 -4.15 2.39 -24.31
N VAL A 172 -4.23 1.07 -24.37
CA VAL A 172 -3.06 0.18 -24.22
C VAL A 172 -1.99 0.50 -25.30
N PRO A 173 -2.28 0.52 -26.61
CA PRO A 173 -1.28 0.85 -27.63
C PRO A 173 -0.64 2.22 -27.44
N VAL A 174 -1.40 3.19 -26.92
CA VAL A 174 -0.88 4.54 -26.63
C VAL A 174 0.09 4.52 -25.45
N LEU A 175 -0.26 3.85 -24.35
CA LEU A 175 0.60 3.73 -23.16
C LEU A 175 1.91 2.98 -23.44
N PHE A 176 1.89 2.03 -24.36
CA PHE A 176 3.06 1.25 -24.77
C PHE A 176 3.84 1.87 -25.93
N GLY A 177 3.40 3.03 -26.43
CA GLY A 177 4.06 3.79 -27.50
C GLY A 177 3.90 3.17 -28.89
N GLU A 178 3.03 2.18 -29.05
CA GLU A 178 2.66 1.58 -30.33
C GLU A 178 1.82 2.54 -31.17
N THR A 179 1.04 3.41 -30.52
CA THR A 179 0.20 4.44 -31.15
C THR A 179 0.45 5.82 -30.50
N GLN A 180 0.36 6.91 -31.27
CA GLN A 180 0.45 8.25 -30.70
C GLN A 180 -0.88 8.71 -30.09
N PRO A 181 -0.86 9.48 -28.99
CA PRO A 181 -2.08 10.06 -28.45
C PRO A 181 -2.71 11.01 -29.48
N ALA A 182 -4.03 10.91 -29.63
CA ALA A 182 -4.80 11.78 -30.51
C ALA A 182 -5.45 12.91 -29.72
N MET A 183 -5.36 14.14 -30.24
CA MET A 183 -6.12 15.28 -29.72
C MET A 183 -7.48 15.35 -30.39
N SER A 184 -8.54 15.57 -29.60
CA SER A 184 -9.85 15.89 -30.16
C SER A 184 -9.77 17.21 -30.91
N LYS A 185 -10.26 17.23 -32.15
CA LYS A 185 -10.38 18.47 -32.96
C LYS A 185 -11.70 19.21 -32.70
N LYS A 186 -12.57 18.65 -31.87
CA LYS A 186 -13.84 19.29 -31.49
C LYS A 186 -13.60 20.18 -30.28
N ASP A 187 -13.87 21.46 -30.45
CA ASP A 187 -13.93 22.39 -29.33
C ASP A 187 -15.04 21.96 -28.38
N VAL A 188 -14.68 21.81 -27.10
CA VAL A 188 -15.63 21.50 -26.04
C VAL A 188 -16.00 22.81 -25.36
N THR A 189 -17.28 23.14 -25.34
CA THR A 189 -17.76 24.28 -24.53
C THR A 189 -17.71 23.88 -23.05
N LEU A 190 -16.64 24.29 -22.36
CA LEU A 190 -16.47 24.09 -20.93
C LEU A 190 -17.08 25.28 -20.17
N SER A 191 -17.96 25.00 -19.22
CA SER A 191 -18.41 25.99 -18.23
C SER A 191 -17.79 25.64 -16.87
N PRO A 192 -16.67 26.28 -16.48
CA PRO A 192 -15.97 25.92 -15.25
C PRO A 192 -16.84 26.12 -14.00
N PHE A 193 -16.88 25.12 -13.12
CA PHE A 193 -17.49 25.28 -11.80
C PHE A 193 -16.66 26.24 -10.93
N ASN A 194 -15.34 26.08 -10.93
CA ASN A 194 -14.43 27.04 -10.33
C ASN A 194 -14.27 28.24 -11.29
N LYS A 195 -14.68 29.44 -10.86
CA LYS A 195 -14.59 30.66 -11.67
C LYS A 195 -13.20 31.32 -11.64
N ASN A 196 -12.31 30.84 -10.78
CA ASN A 196 -10.97 31.40 -10.57
C ASN A 196 -9.88 30.56 -11.25
N LEU A 197 -10.21 29.86 -12.34
CA LEU A 197 -9.20 29.16 -13.13
C LEU A 197 -8.32 30.17 -13.87
N ASP A 198 -7.01 29.92 -13.88
CA ASP A 198 -6.08 30.72 -14.66
C ASP A 198 -6.04 30.30 -16.14
N HIS A 199 -5.32 31.07 -16.96
CA HIS A 199 -5.23 30.83 -18.41
C HIS A 199 -4.69 29.45 -18.77
N SER A 200 -3.70 28.92 -18.03
CA SER A 200 -3.09 27.61 -18.33
C SER A 200 -4.03 26.44 -18.05
N GLN A 201 -4.99 26.64 -17.15
CA GLN A 201 -6.02 25.67 -16.79
C GLN A 201 -7.20 25.70 -17.77
N LEU A 202 -7.42 26.83 -18.43
CA LEU A 202 -8.46 27.02 -19.46
C LEU A 202 -7.97 26.72 -20.87
N SER A 203 -6.65 26.69 -21.10
CA SER A 203 -6.09 26.42 -22.42
C SER A 203 -6.30 24.97 -22.82
N HIS A 204 -6.98 24.77 -23.95
CA HIS A 204 -7.18 23.50 -24.64
C HIS A 204 -6.13 23.27 -25.73
#